data_AF-A0A943BLQ2-F1
#
_entry.id   AF-A0A943BLQ2-F1
#
_cell.length_a   1.000
_cell.length_b   1.000
_cell.length_c   1.000
_cell.angle_alpha   90.00
_cell.angle_beta   90.00
_cell.angle_gamma   90.00
#
_symmetry.space_group_name_H-M   'P 1'
#
loop_
_entity.id
_entity.type
_entity.pdbx_description
1 polymer ?
#
loop_
_entity_poly.entity_id
_entity_poly.type
_entity_poly.pdbx_seq_one_letter_code
_entity_poly.pdbx_strand_id
1 'polypeptide(L)'
;MSWEEKCIPALLDQRVFLSPQHFSRFETAFSFLRHQYFFTKGVCKCAVLAAWDPKHFKIFMDSMHATAERRDRDPSVMINMAREYAQHADNNLRLFATLYMDFLSQPGQTPSENVILKFSKNWVPLIDSAITASLVLDNL
;
A
#
# COMPACT_ATOMS: atom_id res chain seq x y z
N MET A 1 -19.33 1.75 13.15
CA MET A 1 -18.78 1.42 11.82
C MET A 1 -17.29 1.19 11.96
N SER A 2 -16.77 0.08 11.43
CA SER A 2 -15.32 -0.12 11.35
C SER A 2 -14.71 0.85 10.35
N TRP A 3 -13.41 1.12 10.46
CA TRP A 3 -12.69 1.96 9.47
C TRP A 3 -12.76 1.34 8.06
N GLU A 4 -12.89 0.01 7.97
CA GLU A 4 -13.01 -0.74 6.72
C GLU A 4 -14.27 -0.38 5.94
N GLU A 5 -15.40 -0.17 6.63
CA GLU A 5 -16.67 0.24 6.00
C GLU A 5 -16.60 1.66 5.42
N LYS A 6 -15.74 2.52 5.99
CA LYS A 6 -15.52 3.89 5.53
C LYS A 6 -14.41 4.02 4.48
N CYS A 7 -13.57 2.99 4.35
CA CYS A 7 -12.33 3.04 3.57
C CYS A 7 -12.57 3.40 2.10
N ILE A 8 -13.32 2.59 1.37
CA ILE A 8 -13.57 2.82 -0.06
C ILE A 8 -14.24 4.19 -0.31
N PRO A 9 -15.35 4.55 0.38
CA PRO A 9 -15.96 5.86 0.21
C PRO A 9 -15.00 7.03 0.43
N ALA A 10 -14.18 6.98 1.49
CA ALA A 10 -13.25 8.06 1.82
C ALA A 10 -12.11 8.18 0.80
N LEU A 11 -11.59 7.06 0.29
CA LEU A 11 -10.56 7.06 -0.75
C LEU A 11 -11.10 7.57 -2.10
N LEU A 12 -12.34 7.25 -2.44
CA LEU A 12 -13.01 7.75 -3.65
C LEU A 12 -13.27 9.26 -3.58
N ASP A 13 -13.72 9.76 -2.44
CA ASP A 13 -13.95 11.20 -2.20
C ASP A 13 -12.68 12.02 -2.45
N GLN A 14 -11.52 11.51 -1.99
CA GLN A 14 -10.22 12.13 -2.18
C GLN A 14 -9.54 11.80 -3.53
N ARG A 15 -10.23 11.08 -4.42
CA ARG A 15 -9.78 10.77 -5.80
C ARG A 15 -8.37 10.17 -5.88
N VAL A 16 -8.00 9.32 -4.91
CA VAL A 16 -6.65 8.75 -4.84
C VAL A 16 -6.36 7.79 -6.00
N PHE A 17 -7.39 7.20 -6.63
CA PHE A 17 -7.20 6.24 -7.71
C PHE A 17 -6.99 6.94 -9.06
N LEU A 18 -5.79 6.77 -9.58
CA LEU A 18 -5.33 7.36 -10.84
C LEU A 18 -5.99 6.78 -12.11
N SER A 19 -6.67 5.63 -12.01
CA SER A 19 -7.45 5.04 -13.10
C SER A 19 -8.49 4.04 -12.58
N PRO A 20 -9.51 3.68 -13.38
CA PRO A 20 -10.44 2.61 -13.04
C PRO A 20 -9.76 1.26 -12.78
N GLN A 21 -8.67 0.96 -13.50
CA GLN A 21 -7.91 -0.27 -13.30
C GLN A 21 -7.12 -0.26 -11.98
N HIS A 22 -6.61 0.91 -11.57
CA HIS A 22 -6.00 1.10 -10.26
C HIS A 22 -7.03 0.80 -9.15
N PHE A 23 -8.24 1.39 -9.24
CA PHE A 23 -9.32 1.12 -8.30
C PHE A 23 -9.73 -0.37 -8.28
N SER A 24 -9.93 -0.99 -9.45
CA SER A 24 -10.35 -2.39 -9.54
C SER A 24 -9.35 -3.36 -8.90
N ARG A 25 -8.03 -3.12 -9.07
CA ARG A 25 -6.99 -3.89 -8.38
C ARG A 25 -7.03 -3.67 -6.88
N PHE A 26 -7.16 -2.43 -6.43
CA PHE A 26 -7.30 -2.13 -5.00
C PHE A 26 -8.52 -2.82 -4.39
N GLU A 27 -9.67 -2.75 -5.03
CA GLU A 27 -10.91 -3.39 -4.56
C GLU A 27 -10.75 -4.91 -4.44
N THR A 28 -10.07 -5.53 -5.40
CA THR A 28 -9.72 -6.96 -5.36
C THR A 28 -8.86 -7.29 -4.14
N ALA A 29 -7.79 -6.53 -3.89
CA ALA A 29 -6.95 -6.70 -2.71
C ALA A 29 -7.74 -6.46 -1.41
N PHE A 30 -8.53 -5.40 -1.34
CA PHE A 30 -9.31 -5.03 -0.18
C PHE A 30 -10.32 -6.13 0.20
N SER A 31 -11.01 -6.69 -0.78
CA SER A 31 -11.94 -7.81 -0.60
C SER A 31 -11.26 -9.06 -0.04
N PHE A 32 -10.03 -9.36 -0.46
CA PHE A 32 -9.25 -10.44 0.14
C PHE A 32 -8.81 -10.12 1.58
N LEU A 33 -8.28 -8.91 1.77
CA LEU A 33 -7.62 -8.48 3.01
C LEU A 33 -8.59 -8.34 4.19
N ARG A 34 -9.81 -7.85 3.97
CA ARG A 34 -10.82 -7.66 5.04
C ARG A 34 -11.19 -8.93 5.82
N HIS A 35 -10.76 -10.09 5.34
CA HIS A 35 -10.98 -11.38 5.99
C HIS A 35 -9.71 -11.94 6.66
N GLN A 36 -8.60 -11.19 6.67
CA GLN A 36 -7.31 -11.63 7.18
C GLN A 36 -6.98 -11.01 8.55
N TYR A 37 -6.34 -11.80 9.41
CA TYR A 37 -5.96 -11.35 10.77
C TYR A 37 -4.90 -10.25 10.81
N PHE A 38 -4.06 -10.17 9.77
CA PHE A 38 -3.01 -9.16 9.64
C PHE A 38 -3.51 -7.88 8.96
N PHE A 39 -4.80 -7.75 8.68
CA PHE A 39 -5.32 -6.57 7.99
C PHE A 39 -5.31 -5.34 8.89
N THR A 40 -4.50 -4.37 8.50
CA THR A 40 -4.32 -3.11 9.19
C THR A 40 -4.44 -1.96 8.20
N LYS A 41 -4.60 -0.73 8.71
CA LYS A 41 -4.51 0.48 7.88
C LYS A 41 -3.18 0.54 7.11
N GLY A 42 -2.06 0.14 7.72
CA GLY A 42 -0.76 0.06 7.05
C GLY A 42 -0.77 -0.88 5.84
N VAL A 43 -1.33 -2.08 6.00
CA VAL A 43 -1.52 -3.03 4.88
C VAL A 43 -2.47 -2.46 3.81
N CYS A 44 -3.51 -1.72 4.22
CA CYS A 44 -4.41 -1.04 3.29
C CYS A 44 -3.70 0.06 2.49
N LYS A 45 -2.81 0.85 3.11
CA LYS A 45 -1.96 1.84 2.42
C LYS A 45 -1.08 1.17 1.37
N CYS A 46 -0.45 0.06 1.75
CA CYS A 46 0.33 -0.78 0.83
C CYS A 46 -0.50 -1.30 -0.36
N ALA A 47 -1.77 -1.68 -0.12
CA ALA A 47 -2.67 -2.13 -1.18
C ALA A 47 -2.97 -1.03 -2.19
N VAL A 48 -3.19 0.22 -1.76
CA VAL A 48 -3.33 1.37 -2.68
C VAL A 48 -2.07 1.54 -3.50
N LEU A 49 -0.91 1.61 -2.84
CA LEU A 49 0.38 1.82 -3.52
C LEU A 49 0.70 0.71 -4.55
N ALA A 50 0.45 -0.56 -4.22
CA ALA A 50 0.73 -1.69 -5.09
C ALA A 50 -0.28 -1.87 -6.24
N ALA A 51 -1.51 -1.38 -6.09
CA ALA A 51 -2.56 -1.53 -7.09
C ALA A 51 -2.36 -0.70 -8.36
N TRP A 52 -1.38 0.21 -8.37
CA TRP A 52 -1.04 1.09 -9.49
C TRP A 52 -0.85 0.35 -10.82
N ASP A 53 -0.06 -0.72 -10.81
CA ASP A 53 0.22 -1.51 -12.00
C ASP A 53 0.13 -3.02 -11.75
N PRO A 54 -0.05 -3.83 -12.81
CA PRO A 54 -0.23 -5.27 -12.67
C PRO A 54 0.96 -6.00 -12.04
N LYS A 55 2.20 -5.52 -12.26
CA LYS A 55 3.41 -6.19 -11.79
C LYS A 55 3.53 -6.08 -10.28
N HIS A 56 3.41 -4.86 -9.74
CA HIS A 56 3.48 -4.64 -8.29
C HIS A 56 2.26 -5.21 -7.58
N PHE A 57 1.08 -5.14 -8.22
CA PHE A 57 -0.13 -5.76 -7.68
C PHE A 57 0.02 -7.28 -7.50
N LYS A 58 0.58 -7.97 -8.50
CA LYS A 58 0.83 -9.41 -8.41
C LYS A 58 1.79 -9.74 -7.26
N ILE A 59 2.92 -9.02 -7.15
CA ILE A 59 3.89 -9.23 -6.07
C ILE A 59 3.25 -9.02 -4.70
N PHE A 60 2.41 -7.98 -4.57
CA PHE A 60 1.66 -7.71 -3.35
C PHE A 60 0.72 -8.86 -3.00
N MET A 61 -0.11 -9.31 -3.94
CA MET A 61 -1.05 -10.41 -3.70
C MET A 61 -0.34 -11.73 -3.37
N ASP A 62 0.74 -12.06 -4.07
CA ASP A 62 1.57 -13.24 -3.78
C ASP A 62 2.08 -13.18 -2.32
N SER A 63 2.51 -12.00 -1.85
CA SER A 63 2.93 -11.77 -0.46
C SER A 63 1.77 -11.91 0.54
N MET A 64 0.57 -11.45 0.17
CA MET A 64 -0.62 -11.51 1.03
C MET A 64 -1.09 -12.95 1.21
N HIS A 65 -1.09 -13.74 0.13
CA HIS A 65 -1.41 -15.16 0.17
C HIS A 65 -0.40 -15.94 1.01
N ALA A 66 0.91 -15.71 0.83
CA ALA A 66 1.94 -16.37 1.63
C ALA A 66 1.80 -16.06 3.14
N THR A 67 1.47 -14.81 3.49
CA THR A 67 1.24 -14.40 4.89
C THR A 67 0.01 -15.09 5.47
N ALA A 68 -1.08 -15.18 4.71
CA ALA A 68 -2.30 -15.87 5.11
C ALA A 68 -2.10 -17.38 5.31
N GLU A 69 -1.38 -18.04 4.40
CA GLU A 69 -1.07 -19.47 4.48
C GLU A 69 -0.25 -19.81 5.72
N ARG A 70 0.70 -18.95 6.09
CA ARG A 70 1.51 -19.08 7.31
C ARG A 70 0.75 -18.81 8.60
N ARG A 71 -0.45 -18.22 8.50
CA ARG A 71 -1.25 -17.72 9.64
C ARG A 71 -0.48 -16.70 10.50
N ASP A 72 0.40 -15.94 9.86
CA ASP A 72 1.12 -14.86 10.52
C ASP A 72 0.12 -13.78 10.95
N ARG A 73 0.31 -13.22 12.14
CA ARG A 73 -0.58 -12.21 12.72
C ARG A 73 -0.08 -10.78 12.53
N ASP A 74 1.10 -10.64 11.93
CA ASP A 74 1.79 -9.37 11.75
C ASP A 74 2.41 -9.30 10.35
N PRO A 75 2.73 -8.09 9.84
CA PRO A 75 3.21 -7.90 8.48
C PRO A 75 4.72 -8.18 8.31
N SER A 76 5.39 -8.89 9.22
CA SER A 76 6.86 -9.09 9.15
C SER A 76 7.31 -9.77 7.86
N VAL A 77 6.53 -10.73 7.34
CA VAL A 77 6.82 -11.38 6.05
C VAL A 77 6.84 -10.35 4.92
N MET A 78 5.88 -9.43 4.92
CA MET A 78 5.75 -8.38 3.92
C MET A 78 6.94 -7.41 3.97
N ILE A 79 7.39 -7.06 5.17
CA ILE A 79 8.56 -6.20 5.38
C ILE A 79 9.83 -6.89 4.86
N ASN A 80 10.02 -8.17 5.15
CA ASN A 80 11.19 -8.93 4.70
C ASN A 80 11.23 -9.05 3.18
N MET A 81 10.10 -9.34 2.54
CA MET A 81 9.99 -9.40 1.07
C MET A 81 10.27 -8.04 0.43
N ALA A 82 9.72 -6.95 0.98
CA ALA A 82 9.98 -5.60 0.49
C ALA A 82 11.46 -5.22 0.64
N ARG A 83 12.09 -5.62 1.74
CA ARG A 83 13.52 -5.39 2.00
C ARG A 83 14.40 -6.13 1.00
N GLU A 84 14.10 -7.40 0.71
CA GLU A 84 14.82 -8.19 -0.29
C GLU A 84 14.66 -7.58 -1.69
N TYR A 85 13.43 -7.20 -2.06
CA TYR A 85 13.16 -6.51 -3.32
C TYR A 85 13.99 -5.22 -3.47
N ALA A 86 14.11 -4.42 -2.40
CA ALA A 86 14.83 -3.15 -2.40
C ALA A 86 16.34 -3.28 -2.66
N GLN A 87 16.96 -4.44 -2.32
CA GLN A 87 18.40 -4.67 -2.49
C GLN A 87 18.82 -4.70 -3.95
N HIS A 88 17.96 -5.21 -4.83
CA HIS A 88 18.24 -5.38 -6.26
C HIS A 88 17.52 -4.36 -7.14
N ALA A 89 16.76 -3.45 -6.53
CA ALA A 89 15.95 -2.44 -7.19
C ALA A 89 16.77 -1.22 -7.65
N ASP A 90 16.30 -0.60 -8.74
CA ASP A 90 16.69 0.76 -9.10
C ASP A 90 16.25 1.79 -8.05
N ASN A 91 16.68 3.04 -8.21
CA ASN A 91 16.44 4.07 -7.20
C ASN A 91 14.95 4.30 -6.88
N ASN A 92 14.08 4.39 -7.88
CA ASN A 92 12.65 4.64 -7.64
C ASN A 92 11.98 3.42 -7.01
N LEU A 93 12.32 2.22 -7.47
CA LEU A 93 11.80 0.98 -6.91
C LEU A 93 12.28 0.75 -5.46
N ARG A 94 13.51 1.17 -5.14
CA ARG A 94 14.02 1.17 -3.77
C ARG A 94 13.24 2.16 -2.90
N LEU A 95 13.00 3.39 -3.37
CA LEU A 95 12.20 4.37 -2.65
C LEU A 95 10.75 3.90 -2.46
N PHE A 96 10.17 3.26 -3.47
CA PHE A 96 8.85 2.63 -3.40
C PHE A 96 8.80 1.55 -2.31
N ALA A 97 9.79 0.65 -2.28
CA ALA A 97 9.88 -0.37 -1.26
C ALA A 97 10.11 0.21 0.15
N THR A 98 10.87 1.30 0.27
CA THR A 98 11.04 2.03 1.54
C THR A 98 9.71 2.60 2.02
N LEU A 99 8.96 3.31 1.15
CA LEU A 99 7.64 3.85 1.49
C LEU A 99 6.67 2.75 1.92
N TYR A 100 6.70 1.62 1.21
CA TYR A 100 5.92 0.44 1.55
C TYR A 100 6.27 -0.09 2.95
N MET A 101 7.55 -0.20 3.30
CA MET A 101 8.00 -0.63 4.63
C MET A 101 7.63 0.39 5.72
N ASP A 102 7.69 1.69 5.42
CA ASP A 102 7.32 2.76 6.36
C ASP A 102 5.84 2.65 6.75
N PHE A 103 4.94 2.40 5.78
CA PHE A 103 3.51 2.19 6.05
C PHE A 103 3.23 1.00 6.98
N LEU A 104 4.06 -0.05 6.92
CA LEU A 104 3.90 -1.24 7.77
C LEU A 104 4.56 -1.07 9.14
N SER A 105 5.68 -0.35 9.21
CA SER A 105 6.51 -0.25 10.42
C SER A 105 6.08 0.91 11.32
N GLN A 106 5.32 1.88 10.82
CA GLN A 106 4.89 3.07 11.57
C GLN A 106 3.36 3.22 11.52
N PRO A 107 2.60 2.41 12.31
CA PRO A 107 1.15 2.48 12.33
C PRO A 107 0.63 3.86 12.70
N GLY A 108 -0.37 4.35 11.96
CA GLY A 108 -1.00 5.66 12.20
C GLY A 108 -0.15 6.86 11.79
N GLN A 109 0.98 6.64 11.12
CA GLN A 109 1.85 7.71 10.64
C GLN A 109 1.88 7.73 9.12
N THR A 110 1.78 8.95 8.57
CA THR A 110 2.00 9.22 7.16
C THR A 110 3.38 9.89 7.01
N PRO A 111 4.26 9.37 6.14
CA PRO A 111 5.53 10.02 5.85
C PRO A 111 5.34 11.45 5.32
N SER A 112 6.33 12.32 5.55
CA SER A 112 6.31 13.69 5.02
C SER A 112 6.19 13.69 3.49
N GLU A 113 5.37 14.60 2.95
CA GLU A 113 5.20 14.83 1.51
C GLU A 113 6.53 15.09 0.77
N ASN A 114 7.58 15.53 1.48
CA ASN A 114 8.94 15.67 0.96
C ASN A 114 9.49 14.36 0.36
N VAL A 115 8.91 13.20 0.68
CA VAL A 115 9.24 11.93 0.03
C VAL A 115 9.02 11.98 -1.48
N ILE A 116 8.03 12.72 -1.97
CA ILE A 116 7.70 12.89 -3.40
C ILE A 116 8.90 13.47 -4.15
N LEU A 117 9.63 14.41 -3.53
CA LEU A 117 10.79 15.08 -4.14
C LEU A 117 11.97 14.14 -4.41
N LYS A 118 11.98 12.94 -3.81
CA LYS A 118 13.03 11.93 -4.01
C LYS A 118 12.81 11.09 -5.27
N PHE A 119 11.58 11.04 -5.78
CA PHE A 119 11.21 10.24 -6.93
C PHE A 119 11.41 10.99 -8.25
N SER A 120 11.58 10.23 -9.34
CA SER A 120 11.53 10.79 -10.69
C SER A 120 10.12 11.29 -11.04
N LYS A 121 10.02 12.28 -11.93
CA LYS A 121 8.76 12.99 -12.25
C LYS A 121 7.59 12.07 -12.63
N ASN A 122 7.85 10.96 -13.30
CA ASN A 122 6.83 9.99 -13.72
C ASN A 122 6.20 9.21 -12.55
N TRP A 123 6.85 9.19 -11.38
CA TRP A 123 6.33 8.53 -10.17
C TRP A 123 5.50 9.49 -9.30
N VAL A 124 5.64 10.81 -9.49
CA VAL A 124 4.99 11.82 -8.64
C VAL A 124 3.48 11.59 -8.49
N PRO A 125 2.69 11.33 -9.56
CA PRO A 125 1.25 11.10 -9.40
C PRO A 125 0.94 9.90 -8.49
N LEU A 126 1.71 8.83 -8.60
CA LEU A 126 1.56 7.63 -7.77
C LEU A 126 1.88 7.91 -6.31
N ILE A 127 2.98 8.60 -6.04
CA ILE A 127 3.40 8.86 -4.66
C ILE A 127 2.47 9.87 -3.99
N ASP A 128 2.02 10.90 -4.70
CA ASP A 128 1.02 11.85 -4.23
C ASP A 128 -0.31 11.15 -3.87
N SER A 129 -0.78 10.26 -4.75
CA SER A 129 -1.92 9.37 -4.51
C SER A 129 -1.74 8.53 -3.24
N ALA A 130 -0.59 7.87 -3.07
CA ALA A 130 -0.32 7.00 -1.94
C ALA A 130 -0.22 7.77 -0.61
N ILE A 131 0.37 8.97 -0.61
CA ILE A 131 0.44 9.83 0.57
C ILE A 131 -0.94 10.37 0.94
N THR A 132 -1.72 10.82 -0.04
CA THR A 132 -3.11 11.25 0.18
C THR A 132 -3.95 10.11 0.77
N ALA A 133 -3.86 8.91 0.20
CA ALA A 133 -4.55 7.73 0.73
C ALA A 133 -4.09 7.39 2.16
N SER A 134 -2.80 7.55 2.47
CA SER A 134 -2.27 7.35 3.81
C SER A 134 -2.88 8.32 4.82
N LEU A 135 -2.97 9.61 4.49
CA LEU A 135 -3.61 10.63 5.33
C LEU A 135 -5.08 10.32 5.58
N VAL A 136 -5.81 9.90 4.54
CA VAL A 136 -7.21 9.49 4.68
C VAL A 136 -7.35 8.32 5.65
N LEU A 137 -6.59 7.26 5.42
CA LEU A 137 -6.66 6.04 6.23
C LEU A 137 -6.29 6.29 7.70
N ASP A 138 -5.29 7.13 7.97
CA ASP A 138 -4.91 7.48 9.34
C ASP A 138 -6.04 8.17 10.10
N ASN A 139 -6.88 8.95 9.41
CA ASN A 139 -7.99 9.71 10.00
C ASN A 139 -9.32 8.93 10.14
N LEU A 140 -9.43 7.70 9.63
CA LEU A 140 -10.66 6.87 9.71
C LEU A 140 -10.91 6.19 11.06
#